data_AF-A0A2I0FY06-F1
#
_entry.id   AF-A0A2I0FY06-F1
#
_cell.length_a   1.000
_cell.length_b   1.000
_cell.length_c   1.000
_cell.angle_alpha   90.00
_cell.angle_beta   90.00
_cell.angle_gamma   90.00
#
_symmetry.space_group_name_H-M   'P 1'
#
loop_
_entity.id
_entity.type
_entity.pdbx_description
1 polymer ?
#
loop_
_entity_poly.entity_id
_entity_poly.type
_entity_poly.pdbx_seq_one_letter_code
_entity_poly.pdbx_strand_id
1 'polypeptide(L)'
;MLLTILLLIDLSSGVHASPLRISNPLTNCLNDHIVPQAGRNLPPAEIINNAFGRCYNLMEDWLSRYSPARRQQLRQALFDYYIDWLVQIEQHHKLPK
;
A
#
# COMPACT_ATOMS: atom_id res chain seq x y z
N MET A 1 9.51 -7.57 48.95
CA MET A 1 10.47 -8.25 48.07
C MET A 1 9.67 -9.16 47.15
N LEU A 2 9.67 -8.87 45.85
CA LEU A 2 9.20 -9.71 44.73
C LEU A 2 7.67 -10.04 44.75
N LEU A 3 6.88 -9.95 43.70
CA LEU A 3 7.17 -9.95 42.27
C LEU A 3 5.97 -9.28 41.56
N THR A 4 6.23 -8.18 40.88
CA THR A 4 5.45 -7.69 39.75
C THR A 4 5.33 -8.78 38.69
N ILE A 5 4.19 -9.46 38.62
CA ILE A 5 3.83 -10.39 37.54
C ILE A 5 2.81 -9.63 36.69
N LEU A 6 3.24 -8.89 35.68
CA LEU A 6 3.33 -9.39 34.30
C LEU A 6 2.05 -10.11 33.88
N LEU A 7 0.94 -9.37 33.78
CA LEU A 7 0.00 -9.61 32.69
C LEU A 7 0.36 -8.65 31.57
N LEU A 8 1.28 -9.15 30.75
CA LEU A 8 1.44 -8.80 29.36
C LEU A 8 0.05 -8.91 28.73
N ILE A 9 -0.68 -7.79 28.71
CA ILE A 9 -1.72 -7.61 27.71
C ILE A 9 -0.91 -7.50 26.43
N ASP A 10 -0.79 -8.63 25.75
CA ASP A 10 -0.38 -8.73 24.36
C ASP A 10 -1.16 -7.65 23.59
N LEU A 11 -0.55 -6.48 23.44
CA LEU A 11 -0.61 -5.76 22.18
C LEU A 11 0.05 -6.71 21.17
N SER A 12 -0.68 -7.74 20.77
CA SER A 12 -0.61 -8.20 19.40
C SER A 12 -1.11 -7.00 18.61
N SER A 13 -0.21 -6.05 18.39
CA SER A 13 -0.18 -5.25 17.18
C SER A 13 -0.30 -6.30 16.11
N GLY A 14 -1.52 -6.52 15.66
CA GLY A 14 -1.81 -7.26 14.45
C GLY A 14 -1.10 -6.48 13.38
N VAL A 15 0.20 -6.74 13.22
CA VAL A 15 0.89 -6.62 11.96
C VAL A 15 0.23 -7.70 11.12
N HIS A 16 -1.02 -7.44 10.73
CA HIS A 16 -1.56 -7.93 9.50
C HIS A 16 -0.53 -7.44 8.49
N ALA A 17 0.41 -8.32 8.13
CA ALA A 17 1.30 -8.09 7.02
C ALA A 17 0.36 -7.73 5.88
N SER A 18 0.30 -6.43 5.57
CA SER A 18 -0.65 -5.94 4.58
C SER A 18 -0.33 -6.77 3.34
N PRO A 19 -1.30 -7.49 2.74
CA PRO A 19 -1.02 -8.40 1.62
C PRO A 19 -0.33 -7.66 0.44
N LEU A 20 -0.32 -6.33 0.49
CA LEU A 20 0.38 -5.38 -0.36
C LEU A 20 1.92 -5.39 -0.20
N ARG A 21 2.48 -5.88 0.91
CA ARG A 21 3.93 -5.95 1.15
C ARG A 21 4.58 -7.24 0.62
N ILE A 22 3.77 -8.22 0.20
CA ILE A 22 4.25 -9.47 -0.41
C ILE A 22 4.34 -9.24 -1.92
N SER A 23 5.53 -9.44 -2.51
CA SER A 23 5.72 -9.39 -3.97
C SER A 23 4.80 -10.42 -4.63
N ASN A 24 3.96 -9.92 -5.52
CA ASN A 24 3.03 -10.71 -6.32
C ASN A 24 2.83 -10.00 -7.68
N PRO A 25 2.25 -10.67 -8.69
CA PRO A 25 2.12 -10.07 -10.02
C PRO A 25 1.46 -8.69 -10.04
N LEU A 26 0.45 -8.45 -9.19
CA LEU A 26 -0.21 -7.15 -9.07
C LEU A 26 0.72 -6.10 -8.47
N THR A 27 1.36 -6.38 -7.33
CA THR A 27 2.26 -5.40 -6.69
C THR A 27 3.48 -5.11 -7.54
N ASN A 28 3.99 -6.08 -8.30
CA ASN A 28 5.07 -5.87 -9.26
C ASN A 28 4.61 -4.93 -10.39
N CYS A 29 3.47 -5.22 -11.04
CA CYS A 29 2.93 -4.35 -12.09
C CYS A 29 2.70 -2.91 -11.62
N LEU A 30 2.12 -2.75 -10.42
CA LEU A 30 1.89 -1.43 -9.84
C LEU A 30 3.21 -0.70 -9.56
N ASN A 31 4.19 -1.39 -8.98
CA ASN A 31 5.50 -0.80 -8.71
C ASN A 31 6.23 -0.39 -10.02
N ASP A 32 6.17 -1.21 -11.06
CA ASP A 32 6.80 -0.93 -12.36
C ASP A 32 6.24 0.34 -13.03
N HIS A 33 4.99 0.71 -12.71
CA HIS A 33 4.35 1.92 -13.23
C HIS A 33 4.37 3.11 -12.28
N ILE A 34 4.38 2.90 -10.97
CA ILE A 34 4.31 3.96 -9.96
C ILE A 34 5.71 4.45 -9.58
N VAL A 35 6.66 3.54 -9.30
CA VAL A 35 7.99 3.89 -8.79
C VAL A 35 8.76 4.82 -9.73
N PRO A 36 8.79 4.61 -11.06
CA PRO A 36 9.50 5.51 -11.97
C PRO A 36 8.92 6.92 -12.08
N GLN A 37 7.70 7.14 -11.55
CA GLN A 37 7.05 8.45 -11.53
C GLN A 37 7.28 9.19 -10.21
N ALA A 38 7.88 8.54 -9.20
CA ALA A 38 8.17 9.17 -7.92
C ALA A 38 9.10 10.38 -8.10
N GLY A 39 8.77 11.50 -7.44
CA GLY A 39 9.52 12.76 -7.53
C GLY A 39 9.27 13.56 -8.82
N ARG A 40 8.39 13.11 -9.73
CA ARG A 40 7.91 13.93 -10.84
C ARG A 40 6.83 14.90 -10.36
N ASN A 41 6.67 16.02 -11.07
CA ASN A 41 5.63 17.01 -10.78
C ASN A 41 4.26 16.58 -11.34
N LEU A 42 3.83 15.37 -11.00
CA LEU A 42 2.51 14.83 -11.34
C LEU A 42 1.72 14.58 -10.05
N PRO A 43 0.40 14.82 -10.03
CA PRO A 43 -0.42 14.50 -8.86
C PRO A 43 -0.32 13.00 -8.52
N PRO A 44 -0.07 12.61 -7.25
CA PRO A 44 0.03 11.21 -6.85
C PRO A 44 -1.18 10.36 -7.26
N ALA A 45 -2.38 10.91 -7.14
CA ALA A 45 -3.61 10.25 -7.56
C ALA A 45 -3.65 9.95 -9.07
N GLU A 46 -3.08 10.82 -9.90
CA GLU A 46 -3.01 10.61 -11.35
C GLU A 46 -2.06 9.46 -11.69
N ILE A 47 -0.89 9.42 -11.06
CA ILE A 47 0.10 8.34 -11.20
C ILE A 47 -0.55 6.98 -10.86
N ILE A 48 -1.24 6.90 -9.73
CA ILE A 48 -1.83 5.66 -9.24
C ILE A 48 -3.02 5.23 -10.10
N ASN A 49 -3.91 6.16 -10.50
CA ASN A 49 -5.02 5.85 -11.39
C ASN A 49 -4.52 5.30 -12.74
N ASN A 50 -3.45 5.87 -13.29
CA ASN A 50 -2.84 5.36 -14.52
C ASN A 50 -2.32 3.93 -14.35
N ALA A 51 -1.59 3.66 -13.26
CA ALA A 51 -1.07 2.33 -12.95
C ALA A 51 -2.19 1.31 -12.72
N PHE A 52 -3.25 1.68 -11.99
CA PHE A 52 -4.42 0.84 -11.75
C PHE A 52 -5.13 0.47 -13.06
N GLY A 53 -5.22 1.41 -14.00
CA GLY A 53 -5.75 1.13 -15.35
C GLY A 53 -4.90 0.14 -16.13
N ARG A 54 -3.56 0.28 -16.08
CA ARG A 54 -2.63 -0.65 -16.76
C ARG A 54 -2.62 -2.05 -16.14
N CYS A 55 -2.73 -2.13 -14.82
CA CYS A 55 -2.73 -3.38 -14.06
C CYS A 55 -4.16 -3.92 -13.81
N TYR A 56 -5.16 -3.42 -14.53
CA TYR A 56 -6.58 -3.71 -14.27
C TYR A 56 -6.88 -5.22 -14.17
N ASN A 57 -6.43 -6.01 -15.14
CA ASN A 57 -6.70 -7.46 -15.15
C ASN A 57 -6.13 -8.16 -13.90
N LEU A 58 -4.89 -7.83 -13.51
CA LEU A 58 -4.26 -8.39 -12.31
C LEU A 58 -4.98 -7.96 -11.03
N MET A 59 -5.50 -6.73 -11.02
CA MET A 59 -6.28 -6.21 -9.91
C MET A 59 -7.63 -6.92 -9.82
N GLU A 60 -8.36 -7.11 -10.93
CA GLU A 60 -9.61 -7.87 -10.95
C GLU A 60 -9.40 -9.33 -10.57
N ASP A 61 -8.34 -9.97 -11.06
CA ASP A 61 -7.99 -11.34 -10.70
C ASP A 61 -7.70 -11.46 -9.20
N TRP A 62 -6.97 -10.50 -8.63
CA TRP A 62 -6.71 -10.48 -7.19
C TRP A 62 -7.99 -10.26 -6.38
N LEU A 63 -8.81 -9.31 -6.80
CA LEU A 63 -10.07 -8.94 -6.15
C LEU A 63 -11.15 -10.02 -6.32
N SER A 64 -11.04 -10.87 -7.35
CA SER A 64 -12.04 -11.89 -7.70
C SER A 64 -12.40 -12.80 -6.53
N ARG A 65 -11.41 -13.05 -5.66
CA ARG A 65 -11.47 -13.92 -4.46
C ARG A 65 -12.25 -13.32 -3.28
N TYR A 66 -12.69 -12.07 -3.38
CA TYR A 66 -13.35 -11.36 -2.29
C TYR A 66 -14.78 -10.94 -2.65
N SER A 67 -15.62 -10.76 -1.63
CA SER A 67 -17.00 -10.25 -1.78
C SER A 67 -17.01 -8.83 -2.35
N PRO A 68 -18.07 -8.39 -3.05
CA PRO A 68 -18.12 -7.05 -3.66
C PRO A 68 -17.78 -5.91 -2.69
N ALA A 69 -18.32 -5.94 -1.47
CA ALA A 69 -18.02 -4.95 -0.44
C ALA A 69 -16.52 -4.95 -0.05
N ARG A 70 -15.94 -6.15 0.09
CA ARG A 70 -14.51 -6.29 0.43
C ARG A 70 -13.60 -5.86 -0.73
N ARG A 71 -14.03 -6.07 -1.99
CA ARG A 71 -13.26 -5.62 -3.16
C ARG A 71 -13.05 -4.11 -3.16
N GLN A 72 -14.11 -3.36 -2.88
CA GLN A 72 -14.03 -1.89 -2.83
C GLN A 72 -13.10 -1.42 -1.71
N GLN A 73 -13.22 -1.99 -0.50
CA GLN A 73 -12.34 -1.67 0.62
C GLN A 73 -10.87 -1.95 0.30
N LEU A 74 -10.58 -3.10 -0.31
CA LEU A 74 -9.22 -3.49 -0.68
C LEU A 74 -8.63 -2.61 -1.78
N ARG A 75 -9.43 -2.23 -2.78
CA ARG A 75 -9.02 -1.29 -3.82
C ARG A 75 -8.67 0.07 -3.23
N GLN A 76 -9.51 0.59 -2.35
CA GLN A 76 -9.27 1.86 -1.67
C GLN A 76 -8.01 1.80 -0.80
N ALA A 77 -7.87 0.76 0.03
CA ALA A 77 -6.70 0.60 0.88
C ALA A 77 -5.39 0.50 0.08
N LEU A 78 -5.42 -0.16 -1.09
CA LEU A 78 -4.28 -0.23 -1.99
C LEU A 78 -3.96 1.13 -2.63
N PHE A 79 -4.99 1.89 -3.00
CA PHE A 79 -4.83 3.24 -3.54
C PHE A 79 -4.19 4.16 -2.49
N ASP A 80 -4.75 4.18 -1.28
CA ASP A 80 -4.27 5.01 -0.16
C ASP A 80 -2.81 4.66 0.21
N TYR A 81 -2.47 3.37 0.22
CA TYR A 81 -1.09 2.93 0.47
C TYR A 81 -0.09 3.55 -0.51
N TYR A 82 -0.40 3.57 -1.81
CA TYR A 82 0.51 4.17 -2.80
C TYR A 82 0.51 5.69 -2.77
N ILE A 83 -0.61 6.34 -2.39
CA ILE A 83 -0.65 7.79 -2.14
C ILE A 83 0.33 8.14 -1.03
N ASP A 84 0.20 7.47 0.11
CA ASP A 84 1.03 7.72 1.29
C ASP A 84 2.52 7.49 0.97
N TRP A 85 2.83 6.44 0.20
CA TRP A 85 4.19 6.15 -0.24
C TRP A 85 4.77 7.25 -1.15
N LEU A 86 4.02 7.72 -2.15
CA LEU A 86 4.47 8.80 -3.05
C LEU A 86 4.68 10.10 -2.28
N VAL A 87 3.75 10.46 -1.39
CA VAL A 87 3.85 11.67 -0.56
C VAL A 87 5.08 11.61 0.35
N GLN A 88 5.35 10.46 0.98
CA GLN A 88 6.54 10.28 1.81
C GLN A 88 7.84 10.45 1.01
N ILE A 89 7.91 9.90 -0.20
CA ILE A 89 9.08 10.05 -1.06
C ILE A 89 9.26 11.52 -1.48
N GLU A 90 8.20 12.21 -1.86
CA GLU A 90 8.28 13.63 -2.19
C GLU A 90 8.77 14.48 -1.01
N GLN A 91 8.37 14.16 0.22
CA GLN A 91 8.85 14.82 1.43
C GLN A 91 10.34 14.53 1.69
N HIS A 92 10.80 13.29 1.51
CA HIS A 92 12.21 12.93 1.66
C HIS A 92 13.11 13.57 0.58
N HIS A 93 12.61 13.77 -0.64
CA HIS A 93 13.34 14.44 -1.71
C HIS A 93 13.40 15.97 -1.57
N LYS A 94 12.58 16.57 -0.70
CA LYS A 94 12.56 18.02 -0.42
C LYS A 94 13.49 18.47 0.71
N LEU A 95 14.26 17.56 1.31
CA LEU A 95 15.26 17.95 2.32
C LEU A 95 16.46 18.64 1.64
N PRO A 96 16.83 19.87 2.04
CA PRO A 96 18.07 20.48 1.59
C PRO A 96 19.25 19.63 2.08
N LYS A 97 20.20 19.35 1.17
CA LYS A 97 21.51 18.78 1.51
C LYS A 97 22.35 19.77 2.29
#